data_AF-A0A950Z6P5-F1
#
_entry.id   AF-A0A950Z6P5-F1
#
_cell.length_a   1.000
_cell.length_b   1.000
_cell.length_c   1.000
_cell.angle_alpha   90.00
_cell.angle_beta   90.00
_cell.angle_gamma   90.00
#
_symmetry.space_group_name_H-M   'P 1'
#
loop_
_entity.id
_entity.type
_entity.pdbx_description
1 polymer ?
#
loop_
_entity_poly.entity_id
_entity_poly.type
_entity_poly.pdbx_seq_one_letter_code
_entity_poly.pdbx_strand_id
1 'polypeptide(L)'
;PTIVLMYPSNIPGGPGHNWANGVSMATPIAHKGVVAGAKVQAMTLLDLMTQPQLVTQAWDYFRNVQTKDVKYQSFIRPEDKPAIWLNEKTMEKYRPQMKAFYYDSSKYDTYLDQLGIKYPTVRTTPPAGNSSSQQ
;
A
#
# COMPACT_ATOMS: atom_id res chain seq x y z
N PRO A 1 -5.68 9.23 16.90
CA PRO A 1 -5.10 10.23 15.96
C PRO A 1 -4.46 9.47 14.79
N THR A 2 -4.88 9.75 13.56
CA THR A 2 -4.24 9.19 12.36
C THR A 2 -3.32 10.24 11.78
N ILE A 3 -2.07 9.90 11.50
CA ILE A 3 -1.12 10.76 10.80
C ILE A 3 -0.86 10.20 9.40
N VAL A 4 -0.59 11.08 8.45
CA VAL A 4 -0.16 10.70 7.10
C VAL A 4 1.33 10.93 7.00
N LEU A 5 2.09 9.89 6.66
CA LEU A 5 3.50 10.00 6.30
C LEU A 5 3.60 10.03 4.77
N MET A 6 4.14 11.12 4.22
CA MET A 6 4.51 11.18 2.81
C MET A 6 6.02 10.97 2.67
N TYR A 7 6.43 10.18 1.68
CA TYR A 7 7.82 9.91 1.35
C TYR A 7 7.99 9.82 -0.17
N PRO A 8 9.18 10.12 -0.73
CA PRO A 8 9.37 10.24 -2.17
C PRO A 8 9.49 8.87 -2.85
N SER A 9 8.35 8.25 -3.17
CA SER A 9 8.27 6.96 -3.88
C SER A 9 7.65 7.04 -5.27
N ASN A 10 7.35 8.26 -5.75
CA ASN A 10 6.76 8.50 -7.05
C ASN A 10 7.50 9.61 -7.81
N ILE A 11 7.32 9.66 -9.14
CA ILE A 11 7.92 10.68 -10.01
C ILE A 11 7.10 11.98 -9.88
N PRO A 12 7.75 13.14 -9.60
CA PRO A 12 7.04 14.42 -9.52
C PRO A 12 6.30 14.80 -10.80
N GLY A 13 5.16 15.47 -10.67
CA GLY A 13 4.38 16.01 -11.79
C GLY A 13 3.54 14.99 -12.58
N GLY A 14 3.48 13.73 -12.13
CA GLY A 14 2.62 12.73 -12.75
C GLY A 14 1.11 12.97 -12.51
N PRO A 15 0.23 12.49 -13.40
CA PRO A 15 -1.22 12.71 -13.33
C PRO A 15 -1.91 12.10 -12.09
N GLY A 16 -1.32 11.10 -11.42
CA GLY A 16 -1.88 10.45 -10.23
C GLY A 16 -3.07 9.54 -10.56
N HIS A 17 -3.24 8.43 -9.83
CA HIS A 17 -4.27 7.40 -10.11
C HIS A 17 -4.41 7.04 -11.61
N ASN A 18 -3.30 7.07 -12.35
CA ASN A 18 -3.23 6.89 -13.80
C ASN A 18 -2.16 5.84 -14.12
N TRP A 19 -2.37 5.07 -15.19
CA TRP A 19 -1.47 3.99 -15.60
C TRP A 19 -0.02 4.49 -15.82
N ALA A 20 0.16 5.74 -16.27
CA ALA A 20 1.48 6.33 -16.48
C ALA A 20 2.29 6.46 -15.18
N ASN A 21 1.64 6.69 -14.04
CA ASN A 21 2.33 6.69 -12.73
C ASN A 21 2.79 5.29 -12.31
N GLY A 22 2.24 4.22 -12.90
CA GLY A 22 2.65 2.85 -12.61
C GLY A 22 4.12 2.58 -12.93
N VAL A 23 4.73 3.34 -13.86
CA VAL A 23 6.14 3.19 -14.21
C VAL A 23 7.07 3.50 -13.03
N SER A 24 6.65 4.35 -12.08
CA SER A 24 7.49 4.75 -10.95
C SER A 24 7.94 3.54 -10.12
N MET A 25 7.07 2.53 -9.99
CA MET A 25 7.32 1.28 -9.27
C MET A 25 8.47 0.46 -9.86
N ALA A 26 8.73 0.59 -11.16
CA ALA A 26 9.81 -0.10 -11.85
C ALA A 26 11.16 0.65 -11.77
N THR A 27 11.19 1.84 -11.16
CA THR A 27 12.39 2.67 -11.08
C THR A 27 12.99 2.67 -9.66
N PRO A 28 14.28 3.00 -9.50
CA PRO A 28 14.91 3.02 -8.18
C PRO A 28 14.28 3.98 -7.15
N ILE A 29 13.50 4.97 -7.58
CA ILE A 29 12.85 5.93 -6.68
C ILE A 29 11.85 5.23 -5.74
N ALA A 30 11.10 4.25 -6.26
CA ALA A 30 10.13 3.52 -5.47
C ALA A 30 10.82 2.75 -4.34
N HIS A 31 11.86 1.97 -4.67
CA HIS A 31 12.60 1.21 -3.67
C HIS A 31 13.29 2.11 -2.64
N LYS A 32 14.05 3.13 -3.08
CA LYS A 32 14.77 4.04 -2.17
C LYS A 32 13.80 4.84 -1.28
N GLY A 33 12.71 5.34 -1.87
CA GLY A 33 11.67 6.07 -1.15
C GLY A 33 10.99 5.23 -0.09
N VAL A 34 10.56 4.01 -0.46
CA VAL A 34 9.93 3.07 0.48
C VAL A 34 10.88 2.66 1.60
N VAL A 35 12.16 2.41 1.32
CA VAL A 35 13.16 2.10 2.38
C VAL A 35 13.30 3.26 3.36
N ALA A 36 13.35 4.50 2.87
CA ALA A 36 13.40 5.68 3.74
C ALA A 36 12.11 5.82 4.57
N GLY A 37 10.93 5.70 3.94
CA GLY A 37 9.64 5.76 4.63
C GLY A 37 9.49 4.67 5.69
N ALA A 38 9.92 3.44 5.39
CA ALA A 38 9.91 2.31 6.31
C ALA A 38 10.80 2.56 7.54
N LYS A 39 11.99 3.15 7.35
CA LYS A 39 12.87 3.53 8.47
C LYS A 39 12.20 4.56 9.37
N VAL A 40 11.61 5.60 8.80
CA VAL A 40 10.89 6.64 9.58
C VAL A 40 9.74 6.02 10.37
N GLN A 41 8.94 5.16 9.73
CA GLN A 41 7.83 4.48 10.39
C GLN A 41 8.30 3.56 11.52
N ALA A 42 9.36 2.77 11.30
CA ALA A 42 9.91 1.88 12.31
C ALA A 42 10.46 2.66 13.53
N MET A 43 11.19 3.75 13.28
CA MET A 43 11.70 4.60 14.37
C MET A 43 10.58 5.31 15.11
N THR A 44 9.54 5.76 14.41
CA THR A 44 8.35 6.37 15.04
C THR A 44 7.64 5.36 15.95
N LEU A 45 7.49 4.11 15.50
CA LEU A 45 6.93 3.04 16.34
C LEU A 45 7.79 2.78 17.58
N LEU A 46 9.12 2.73 17.41
CA LEU A 46 10.04 2.55 18.53
C LEU A 46 9.89 3.68 19.56
N ASP A 47 9.83 4.94 19.11
CA ASP A 47 9.60 6.09 19.98
C ASP A 47 8.27 5.95 20.74
N LEU A 48 7.18 5.65 20.04
CA LEU A 48 5.86 5.49 20.68
C LEU A 48 5.82 4.34 21.71
N MET A 49 6.59 3.27 21.49
CA MET A 49 6.66 2.12 22.40
C MET A 49 7.57 2.35 23.61
N THR A 50 8.64 3.12 23.43
CA THR A 50 9.66 3.35 24.47
C THR A 50 9.44 4.64 25.26
N GLN A 51 8.64 5.56 24.74
CA GLN A 51 8.37 6.86 25.31
C GLN A 51 6.85 7.09 25.44
N PRO A 52 6.18 6.48 26.44
CA PRO A 52 4.72 6.53 26.59
C PRO A 52 4.16 7.96 26.72
N GLN A 53 4.97 8.93 27.16
CA GLN A 53 4.60 10.34 27.21
C GLN A 53 4.23 10.90 25.82
N LEU A 54 4.84 10.41 24.74
CA LEU A 54 4.53 10.86 23.38
C LEU A 54 3.11 10.49 22.97
N VAL A 55 2.61 9.33 23.41
CA VAL A 55 1.23 8.90 23.17
C VAL A 55 0.26 9.83 23.90
N THR A 56 0.55 10.17 25.15
CA THR A 56 -0.26 11.11 25.94
C THR A 56 -0.30 12.49 25.28
N GLN A 57 0.84 13.02 24.84
CA GLN A 57 0.94 14.31 24.15
C GLN A 57 0.19 14.30 22.80
N ALA A 58 0.30 13.21 22.03
CA ALA A 58 -0.43 13.08 20.77
C ALA A 58 -1.96 13.08 20.99
N TRP A 59 -2.45 12.43 22.04
CA TRP A 59 -3.87 12.46 22.40
C TRP A 59 -4.33 13.80 22.96
N ASP A 60 -3.47 14.50 23.70
CA ASP A 60 -3.73 15.86 24.15
C ASP A 60 -3.91 16.80 22.96
N TYR A 61 -2.92 16.85 22.05
CA TYR A 61 -2.99 17.65 20.83
C TYR A 61 -4.22 17.29 19.97
N PHE A 62 -4.49 16.00 19.78
CA PHE A 62 -5.65 15.58 18.99
C PHE A 62 -6.98 16.08 19.55
N ARG A 63 -7.18 16.00 20.88
CA ARG A 63 -8.44 16.37 21.53
C ARG A 63 -8.58 17.88 21.75
N ASN A 64 -7.49 18.53 22.14
CA ASN A 64 -7.49 19.90 22.63
C ASN A 64 -7.05 20.93 21.59
N VAL A 65 -6.46 20.48 20.47
CA VAL A 65 -6.10 21.33 19.32
C VAL A 65 -6.83 20.89 18.06
N GLN A 66 -6.54 19.68 17.55
CA GLN A 66 -6.99 19.28 16.21
C GLN A 66 -8.51 19.09 16.11
N THR A 67 -9.13 18.49 17.12
CA THR A 67 -10.57 18.19 17.14
C THR A 67 -11.32 18.96 18.22
N LYS A 68 -10.73 20.06 18.70
CA LYS A 68 -11.32 20.88 19.78
C LYS A 68 -12.74 21.30 19.43
N ASP A 69 -12.87 21.96 18.28
CA ASP A 69 -14.12 22.57 17.82
C ASP A 69 -14.85 21.73 16.77
N VAL A 70 -14.16 20.78 16.14
CA VAL A 70 -14.71 19.91 15.09
C VAL A 70 -14.83 18.49 15.60
N LYS A 71 -16.07 17.97 15.66
CA LYS A 71 -16.37 16.59 16.00
C LYS A 71 -16.83 15.83 14.76
N TYR A 72 -16.22 14.67 14.53
CA TYR A 72 -16.62 13.80 13.43
C TYR A 72 -18.08 13.38 13.58
N GLN A 73 -18.85 13.59 12.52
CA GLN A 73 -20.17 13.00 12.34
C GLN A 73 -20.10 12.11 11.10
N SER A 74 -20.65 10.91 11.21
CA SER A 74 -20.71 10.00 10.07
C SER A 74 -21.53 10.62 8.95
N PHE A 75 -20.99 10.64 7.72
CA PHE A 75 -21.79 10.95 6.53
C PHE A 75 -22.78 9.84 6.19
N ILE A 76 -22.59 8.65 6.78
CA ILE A 76 -23.48 7.49 6.65
C ILE A 76 -24.44 7.51 7.84
N ARG A 77 -25.74 7.59 7.56
CA ARG A 77 -26.81 7.55 8.55
C ARG A 77 -27.03 6.11 9.04
N PRO A 78 -27.60 5.91 10.25
CA PRO A 78 -27.87 4.56 10.77
C PRO A 78 -28.69 3.66 9.84
N GLU A 79 -29.57 4.27 9.04
CA GLU A 79 -30.46 3.60 8.09
C GLU A 79 -29.82 3.34 6.72
N ASP A 80 -28.69 3.97 6.40
CA ASP A 80 -28.05 3.82 5.10
C ASP A 80 -27.52 2.39 4.93
N LYS A 81 -28.02 1.69 3.92
CA LYS A 81 -27.56 0.36 3.53
C LYS A 81 -26.65 0.45 2.30
N PRO A 82 -25.61 -0.40 2.18
CA PRO A 82 -24.84 -0.50 0.96
C PRO A 82 -25.76 -0.73 -0.24
N ALA A 83 -25.54 0.01 -1.33
CA ALA A 83 -26.31 -0.12 -2.56
C ALA A 83 -25.89 -1.37 -3.35
N ILE A 84 -26.18 -2.56 -2.79
CA ILE A 84 -25.78 -3.86 -3.35
C ILE A 84 -26.36 -4.11 -4.75
N TRP A 85 -27.47 -3.45 -5.08
CA TRP A 85 -28.16 -3.55 -6.37
C TRP A 85 -27.36 -2.89 -7.52
N LEU A 86 -26.48 -1.92 -7.25
CA LEU A 86 -25.73 -1.19 -8.30
C LEU A 86 -24.89 -2.12 -9.18
N ASN A 87 -24.36 -3.19 -8.58
CA ASN A 87 -23.47 -4.12 -9.26
C ASN A 87 -24.10 -5.49 -9.48
N GLU A 88 -25.37 -5.71 -9.11
CA GLU A 88 -26.02 -7.03 -9.09
C GLU A 88 -25.90 -7.74 -10.45
N LYS A 89 -26.39 -7.11 -11.53
CA LYS A 89 -26.31 -7.65 -12.90
C LYS A 89 -24.88 -7.95 -13.35
N THR A 90 -23.93 -7.08 -13.03
CA THR A 90 -22.51 -7.26 -13.37
C THR A 90 -21.94 -8.47 -12.62
N MET A 91 -22.23 -8.56 -11.32
CA MET A 91 -21.77 -9.64 -10.46
C MET A 91 -22.39 -10.98 -10.87
N GLU A 92 -23.69 -11.03 -11.19
CA GLU A 92 -24.35 -12.24 -11.70
C GLU A 92 -23.67 -12.77 -12.98
N LYS A 93 -23.35 -11.87 -13.91
CA LYS A 93 -22.70 -12.23 -15.18
C LYS A 93 -21.26 -12.73 -14.97
N TYR A 94 -20.46 -12.00 -14.20
CA TYR A 94 -19.00 -12.22 -14.17
C TYR A 94 -18.52 -13.05 -12.98
N ARG A 95 -19.21 -13.06 -11.84
CA ARG A 95 -18.76 -13.82 -10.65
C ARG A 95 -18.58 -15.31 -10.92
N PRO A 96 -19.47 -16.02 -11.65
CA PRO A 96 -19.24 -17.43 -11.98
C PRO A 96 -17.95 -17.65 -12.78
N GLN A 97 -17.64 -16.75 -13.73
CA GLN A 97 -16.42 -16.81 -14.53
C GLN A 97 -15.18 -16.50 -13.69
N MET A 98 -15.26 -15.49 -12.81
CA MET A 98 -14.14 -15.11 -11.93
C MET A 98 -13.79 -16.21 -10.92
N LYS A 99 -14.78 -16.98 -10.44
CA LYS A 99 -14.56 -18.03 -9.43
C LYS A 99 -13.54 -19.08 -9.86
N ALA A 100 -13.45 -19.39 -11.16
CA ALA A 100 -12.45 -20.33 -11.68
C ALA A 100 -11.00 -19.86 -11.45
N PHE A 101 -10.78 -18.56 -11.26
CA PHE A 101 -9.46 -17.95 -11.07
C PHE A 101 -9.17 -17.58 -9.63
N TYR A 102 -10.09 -17.88 -8.70
CA TYR A 102 -9.86 -17.60 -7.28
C TYR A 102 -8.77 -18.52 -6.75
N TYR A 103 -7.98 -17.96 -5.85
CA TYR A 103 -6.92 -18.71 -5.20
C TYR A 103 -7.51 -19.86 -4.38
N ASP A 104 -7.05 -21.08 -4.65
CA ASP A 104 -7.44 -22.30 -3.95
C ASP A 104 -6.27 -22.77 -3.07
N SER A 105 -6.27 -22.31 -1.81
CA SER A 105 -5.24 -22.65 -0.83
C SER A 105 -5.25 -24.11 -0.39
N SER A 106 -6.24 -24.92 -0.82
CA SER A 106 -6.24 -26.37 -0.58
C SER A 106 -5.44 -27.15 -1.61
N LYS A 107 -5.16 -26.53 -2.77
CA LYS A 107 -4.43 -27.14 -3.90
C LYS A 107 -3.03 -26.59 -4.09
N TYR A 108 -2.81 -25.33 -3.68
CA TYR A 108 -1.55 -24.63 -3.89
C TYR A 108 -1.12 -23.93 -2.60
N ASP A 109 0.18 -23.90 -2.34
CA ASP A 109 0.75 -23.22 -1.17
C ASP A 109 0.73 -21.70 -1.34
N THR A 110 0.89 -21.20 -2.57
CA THR A 110 0.82 -19.78 -2.90
C THR A 110 0.02 -19.50 -4.17
N TYR A 111 -0.43 -18.25 -4.32
CA TYR A 111 -1.11 -17.80 -5.56
C TYR A 111 -0.17 -17.82 -6.77
N LEU A 112 1.15 -17.65 -6.57
CA LEU A 112 2.13 -17.73 -7.64
C LEU A 112 2.24 -19.16 -8.17
N ASP A 113 2.18 -20.17 -7.28
CA ASP A 113 2.17 -21.58 -7.67
C ASP A 113 0.91 -21.93 -8.47
N GLN A 114 -0.25 -21.42 -8.08
CA GLN A 114 -1.49 -21.58 -8.85
C GLN A 114 -1.38 -20.97 -10.27
N LEU A 115 -0.65 -19.87 -10.41
CA LEU A 115 -0.39 -19.24 -11.71
C LEU A 115 0.77 -19.91 -12.48
N GLY A 116 1.44 -20.92 -11.92
CA GLY A 116 2.61 -21.56 -12.52
C GLY A 116 3.85 -20.67 -12.55
N ILE A 117 3.91 -19.62 -11.72
CA ILE A 117 5.00 -18.66 -11.68
C ILE A 117 6.02 -19.09 -10.64
N LYS A 118 7.22 -19.49 -11.10
CA LYS A 118 8.34 -19.79 -10.22
C LYS A 118 8.95 -18.50 -9.66
N TYR A 119 8.86 -18.31 -8.35
CA TYR A 119 9.41 -17.16 -7.63
C TYR A 119 10.41 -17.62 -6.54
N PRO A 120 11.46 -16.84 -6.21
CA PRO A 120 11.86 -15.57 -6.82
C PRO A 120 12.49 -15.76 -8.21
N THR A 121 12.21 -14.83 -9.13
CA THR A 121 12.80 -14.79 -10.48
C THR A 121 14.18 -14.13 -10.47
N VAL A 122 14.96 -14.34 -9.40
CA VAL A 122 16.30 -13.75 -9.27
C VAL A 122 17.23 -14.43 -10.26
N ARG A 123 17.89 -13.64 -11.10
CA ARG A 123 18.90 -14.16 -12.03
C ARG A 123 20.06 -14.74 -11.20
N THR A 124 20.38 -16.02 -11.45
CA THR A 124 21.51 -16.70 -10.81
C THR A 124 22.85 -16.31 -11.42
N THR A 125 22.84 -15.72 -12.63
CA THR A 125 24.03 -15.20 -13.29
C THR A 125 24.12 -13.68 -13.08
N PRO A 126 25.25 -13.15 -12.58
CA PRO A 126 25.49 -11.71 -12.54
C PRO A 126 25.32 -11.11 -13.95
N PRO A 127 24.76 -9.90 -14.08
CA PRO A 127 24.78 -9.21 -15.37
C PRO A 127 26.25 -9.08 -15.82
N ALA A 128 26.52 -9.36 -17.10
CA ALA A 128 27.85 -9.23 -17.67
C ALA A 128 28.38 -7.81 -17.36
N GLY A 129 29.40 -7.72 -16.52
CA GLY A 129 30.01 -6.45 -16.18
C GLY A 129 30.54 -5.82 -17.46
N ASN A 130 30.14 -4.60 -17.76
CA ASN A 130 30.83 -3.79 -18.76
C ASN A 130 32.24 -3.52 -18.25
N SER A 131 33.18 -4.37 -18.65
CA SER A 131 34.61 -4.08 -18.59
C SER A 131 34.95 -3.05 -19.68
N SER A 132 34.52 -1.80 -19.50
CA SER A 132 35.12 -0.69 -20.24
C SER A 132 36.44 -0.34 -19.55
N SER A 133 37.51 -0.94 -20.04
CA SER A 133 38.88 -0.46 -19.82
C SER A 133 38.96 0.99 -20.31
N GLN A 134 39.08 1.94 -19.38
CA GLN A 134 39.57 3.28 -19.70
C GLN A 134 41.06 3.13 -20.07
N GLN A 135 41.37 3.41 -21.33
CA GLN A 135 42.68 3.92 -21.75
C GLN A 135 42.56 5.44 -21.88
#